data_AF-A0A949TVM1-F1
#
_entry.id   AF-A0A949TVM1-F1
#
_cell.length_a   1.000
_cell.length_b   1.000
_cell.length_c   1.000
_cell.angle_alpha   90.00
_cell.angle_beta   90.00
_cell.angle_gamma   90.00
#
_symmetry.space_group_name_H-M   'P 1'
#
loop_
_entity.id
_entity.type
_entity.pdbx_description
1 polymer ?
#
loop_
_entity_poly.entity_id
_entity_poly.type
_entity_poly.pdbx_seq_one_letter_code
_entity_poly.pdbx_strand_id
1 'polypeptide(L)'
;MLNSHRFTGRSAICLKEVAEDPFITLVSNYSFRSITDSICHSAGFSPKIAFEVDGSLMEEMLELERGIDLLPLYMIKRPHLGTRNLSMLKID
;
A
#
# COMPACT_ATOMS: atom_id res chain seq x y z
N MET A 1 2.64 -13.15 18.63
CA MET A 1 2.66 -13.82 17.31
C MET A 1 2.79 -12.74 16.25
N LEU A 2 3.86 -12.74 15.45
CA LEU A 2 3.92 -11.90 14.26
C LEU A 2 2.77 -12.36 13.36
N ASN A 3 1.68 -11.60 13.31
CA ASN A 3 0.65 -11.84 12.31
C ASN A 3 1.22 -11.33 10.99
N SER A 4 1.86 -12.24 10.25
CA SER A 4 2.28 -11.98 8.88
C SER A 4 1.06 -11.58 8.07
N HIS A 5 1.23 -10.65 7.13
CA HIS A 5 0.13 -10.19 6.28
C HIS A 5 -0.52 -11.38 5.57
N ARG A 6 -1.83 -11.33 5.28
CA ARG A 6 -2.57 -12.46 4.66
C ARG A 6 -2.06 -12.87 3.27
N PHE A 7 -1.21 -12.07 2.65
CA PHE A 7 -0.56 -12.35 1.36
C PHE A 7 0.89 -12.83 1.48
N THR A 8 1.39 -13.09 2.70
CA THR A 8 2.75 -13.60 2.89
C THR A 8 2.99 -14.86 2.06
N GLY A 9 4.10 -14.88 1.33
CA GLY A 9 4.50 -15.97 0.44
C GLY A 9 3.95 -15.87 -0.99
N ARG A 10 3.06 -14.91 -1.28
CA ARG A 10 2.62 -14.63 -2.66
C ARG A 10 3.57 -13.67 -3.36
N SER A 11 3.67 -13.80 -4.68
CA SER A 11 4.42 -12.88 -5.55
C SER A 11 3.52 -11.85 -6.24
N ALA A 12 2.22 -12.16 -6.38
CA ALA A 12 1.24 -11.32 -7.04
C ALA A 12 -0.20 -11.55 -6.50
N ILE A 13 -1.06 -10.56 -6.72
CA ILE A 13 -2.48 -10.53 -6.35
C ILE A 13 -3.32 -9.85 -7.44
N CYS A 14 -4.60 -10.18 -7.52
CA CYS A 14 -5.56 -9.32 -8.21
C CYS A 14 -5.83 -8.09 -7.34
N LEU A 15 -5.92 -6.90 -7.94
CA LEU A 15 -6.13 -5.67 -7.16
C LEU A 15 -7.41 -5.71 -6.30
N LYS A 16 -8.49 -6.33 -6.79
CA LYS A 16 -9.75 -6.47 -6.02
C LYS A 16 -9.60 -7.24 -4.71
N GLU A 17 -8.56 -8.05 -4.56
CA GLU A 17 -8.34 -8.83 -3.33
C GLU A 17 -8.15 -7.91 -2.13
N VAL A 18 -7.66 -6.68 -2.36
CA VAL A 18 -7.42 -5.70 -1.31
C VAL A 18 -8.54 -4.71 -1.07
N ALA A 19 -9.71 -4.89 -1.70
CA ALA A 19 -10.83 -3.95 -1.59
C ALA A 19 -11.29 -3.72 -0.13
N GLU A 20 -11.07 -4.70 0.72
CA GLU A 20 -11.46 -4.67 2.13
C GLU A 20 -10.29 -4.39 3.09
N ASP A 21 -9.05 -4.30 2.59
CA ASP A 21 -7.88 -3.97 3.42
C ASP A 21 -7.84 -2.45 3.74
N PRO A 22 -7.28 -2.05 4.89
CA PRO A 22 -7.08 -0.65 5.21
C PRO A 22 -5.94 -0.06 4.38
N PHE A 23 -6.25 0.98 3.62
CA PHE A 23 -5.26 1.76 2.86
C PHE A 23 -4.66 2.84 3.75
N ILE A 24 -3.33 2.91 3.76
CA ILE A 24 -2.56 4.08 4.18
C ILE A 24 -2.25 4.81 2.89
N THR A 25 -2.65 6.07 2.76
CA THR A 25 -2.47 6.82 1.50
C THR A 25 -1.68 8.09 1.73
N LEU A 26 -1.07 8.61 0.66
CA LEU A 26 -0.51 9.95 0.68
C LEU A 26 -1.62 11.01 0.86
N VAL A 27 -1.29 12.07 1.59
CA VAL A 27 -2.13 13.27 1.66
C VAL A 27 -2.48 13.79 0.25
N SER A 28 -3.71 14.28 0.10
CA SER A 28 -4.38 14.57 -1.18
C SER A 28 -3.71 15.64 -2.07
N ASN A 29 -2.73 16.39 -1.56
CA ASN A 29 -1.91 17.32 -2.35
C ASN A 29 -0.89 16.60 -3.25
N TYR A 30 -0.69 15.28 -3.09
CA TYR A 30 0.06 14.47 -4.03
C TYR A 30 -0.84 13.96 -5.17
N SER A 31 -0.39 14.18 -6.41
CA SER A 31 -1.09 13.73 -7.63
C SER A 31 -1.40 12.23 -7.64
N PHE A 32 -0.63 11.41 -6.91
CA PHE A 32 -0.79 9.95 -6.88
C PHE A 32 -2.06 9.48 -6.21
N ARG A 33 -2.60 10.22 -5.25
CA ARG A 33 -3.85 9.81 -4.58
C ARG A 33 -5.01 9.67 -5.57
N SER A 34 -5.15 10.65 -6.47
CA SER A 34 -6.17 10.59 -7.53
C SER A 34 -5.98 9.43 -8.50
N ILE A 35 -4.72 9.04 -8.76
CA ILE A 35 -4.38 7.91 -9.61
C ILE A 35 -4.74 6.60 -8.91
N THR A 36 -4.37 6.45 -7.63
CA THR A 36 -4.74 5.28 -6.80
C THR A 36 -6.25 5.10 -6.75
N ASP A 37 -7.00 6.18 -6.46
CA ASP A 37 -8.47 6.15 -6.41
C ASP A 37 -9.07 5.71 -7.77
N SER A 38 -8.51 6.19 -8.88
CA SER A 38 -8.96 5.85 -10.24
C SER A 38 -8.67 4.39 -10.61
N ILE A 39 -7.50 3.87 -10.22
CA ILE A 39 -7.11 2.48 -10.46
C ILE A 39 -8.00 1.54 -9.64
N CYS A 40 -8.22 1.83 -8.36
CA CYS A 40 -9.14 1.07 -7.50
C CYS A 40 -10.56 1.07 -8.08
N HIS A 41 -11.08 2.24 -8.49
CA HIS A 41 -12.41 2.33 -9.11
C HIS A 41 -12.52 1.50 -10.38
N SER A 42 -11.50 1.54 -11.23
CA SER A 42 -11.45 0.73 -12.45
C SER A 42 -11.45 -0.77 -12.17
N ALA A 43 -10.92 -1.18 -11.01
CA ALA A 43 -10.98 -2.55 -10.50
C ALA A 43 -12.30 -2.87 -9.74
N GLY A 44 -13.23 -1.93 -9.64
CA GLY A 44 -14.57 -2.13 -9.10
C GLY A 44 -14.72 -1.85 -7.60
N PHE A 45 -13.80 -1.12 -6.97
CA PHE A 45 -13.91 -0.75 -5.55
C PHE A 45 -13.35 0.65 -5.24
N SER A 46 -13.71 1.21 -4.09
CA SER A 46 -13.08 2.41 -3.55
C SER A 46 -12.17 2.02 -2.38
N PRO A 47 -10.94 2.56 -2.28
CA PRO A 47 -10.01 2.18 -1.22
C PRO A 47 -10.53 2.59 0.16
N LYS A 48 -10.38 1.71 1.16
CA LYS A 48 -10.79 1.99 2.55
C LYS A 48 -9.67 2.70 3.29
N ILE A 49 -9.66 4.03 3.23
CA ILE A 49 -8.58 4.85 3.79
C ILE A 49 -8.67 4.83 5.32
N ALA A 50 -7.66 4.24 5.97
CA ALA A 50 -7.50 4.27 7.41
C ALA A 50 -6.71 5.52 7.85
N PHE A 51 -5.67 5.88 7.07
CA PHE A 51 -4.80 7.01 7.37
C PHE A 51 -4.36 7.75 6.10
N GLU A 52 -4.16 9.05 6.24
CA GLU A 52 -3.46 9.89 5.27
C GLU A 52 -2.14 10.36 5.90
N VAL A 53 -1.03 10.17 5.20
CA VAL A 53 0.31 10.48 5.71
C VAL A 53 1.12 11.31 4.72
N ASP A 54 2.07 12.08 5.23
CA ASP A 54 3.10 12.70 4.41
C ASP A 54 4.02 11.62 3.80
N GLY A 55 4.54 11.86 2.60
CA GLY A 55 5.40 10.90 1.91
C GLY A 55 6.66 10.51 2.70
N SER A 56 7.13 11.37 3.62
CA SER A 56 8.24 11.06 4.52
C SER A 56 7.92 10.05 5.63
N LEU A 57 6.64 9.88 5.98
CA LEU A 57 6.17 8.97 7.04
C LEU A 57 5.51 7.69 6.51
N MET A 58 5.42 7.57 5.18
CA MET A 58 4.74 6.48 4.48
C MET A 58 5.27 5.09 4.89
N GLU A 59 6.59 4.91 4.84
CA GLU A 59 7.25 3.63 5.14
C GLU A 59 7.11 3.26 6.62
N GLU A 60 7.30 4.23 7.51
CA GLU A 60 7.13 4.04 8.95
C GLU A 60 5.70 3.63 9.30
N MET A 61 4.69 4.26 8.66
CA MET A 61 3.29 3.92 8.91
C MET A 61 2.93 2.52 8.40
N LEU A 62 3.42 2.14 7.22
CA LEU A 62 3.24 0.78 6.68
C LEU A 62 3.90 -0.30 7.55
N GLU A 63 4.92 0.05 8.32
CA GLU A 63 5.58 -0.86 9.26
C GLU A 63 4.89 -0.95 10.62
N LEU A 64 4.41 0.19 11.11
CA LEU A 64 3.74 0.29 12.41
C LEU A 64 2.31 -0.26 12.36
N GLU A 65 1.69 -0.27 11.18
CA GLU A 65 0.27 -0.57 11.03
C GLU A 65 -0.02 -1.64 9.96
N ARG A 66 -1.09 -2.40 10.17
CA ARG A 66 -1.54 -3.49 9.27
C ARG A 66 -2.23 -2.93 8.02
N GLY A 67 -1.61 -1.96 7.36
CA GLY A 67 -2.14 -1.30 6.18
C GLY A 67 -1.44 -1.73 4.91
N ILE A 68 -2.00 -1.29 3.80
CA ILE A 68 -1.40 -1.41 2.47
C ILE A 68 -1.38 -0.04 1.81
N ASP A 69 -0.57 0.09 0.77
CA ASP A 69 -0.71 1.19 -0.19
C ASP A 69 -0.47 0.70 -1.62
N LEU A 70 -0.99 1.45 -2.58
CA LEU A 70 -0.75 1.30 -4.00
C LEU A 70 0.06 2.50 -4.49
N LEU A 71 1.36 2.28 -4.70
CA LEU A 71 2.33 3.31 -5.10
C LEU A 71 3.01 2.96 -6.43
N PRO A 72 3.36 3.96 -7.26
CA PRO A 72 4.29 3.78 -8.36
C PRO A 72 5.66 3.28 -7.86
N LEU A 73 6.25 2.30 -8.56
CA LEU A 73 7.51 1.67 -8.16
C LEU A 73 8.68 2.65 -7.90
N TYR A 74 8.72 3.78 -8.59
CA TYR A 74 9.81 4.75 -8.42
C TYR A 74 9.70 5.57 -7.13
N MET A 75 8.53 5.63 -6.51
CA MET A 75 8.34 6.29 -5.20
C MET A 75 9.00 5.48 -4.09
N ILE A 76 9.16 4.16 -4.32
CA ILE A 76 9.92 3.28 -3.45
C ILE A 76 11.40 3.48 -3.76
N LYS A 77 12.03 4.45 -3.08
CA LYS A 77 13.49 4.60 -3.11
C LYS A 77 14.10 3.35 -2.49
N ARG A 78 14.61 2.43 -3.32
CA ARG A 78 15.58 1.45 -2.79
C ARG A 78 16.87 2.23 -2.57
N PRO A 79 17.27 2.50 -1.31
CA PRO A 79 18.16 1.53 -0.67
C PRO A 79 18.18 1.52 0.90
N HIS A 80 18.38 0.32 1.47
CA HIS A 80 18.93 0.01 2.82
C HIS A 80 18.03 0.08 4.09
N LEU A 81 18.38 -0.82 5.04
CA LEU A 81 18.25 -0.74 6.51
C LEU A 81 17.04 -1.44 7.19
N GLY A 82 17.08 -2.78 7.20
CA GLY A 82 16.74 -3.56 8.41
C GLY A 82 15.28 -3.97 8.64
N THR A 83 14.35 -3.64 7.76
CA THR A 83 12.92 -3.87 8.06
C THR A 83 12.40 -5.18 7.48
N ARG A 84 11.94 -6.07 8.39
CA ARG A 84 11.61 -7.48 8.09
C ARG A 84 10.17 -7.72 7.65
N ASN A 85 9.30 -6.70 7.69
CA ASN A 85 7.84 -6.92 7.66
C ASN A 85 7.13 -6.36 6.41
N LEU A 86 7.80 -5.58 5.56
CA LEU A 86 7.21 -5.09 4.31
C LEU A 86 7.38 -6.09 3.18
N SER A 87 6.34 -6.25 2.36
CA SER A 87 6.36 -7.09 1.16
C SER A 87 5.71 -6.34 0.01
N MET A 88 6.40 -6.31 -1.13
CA MET A 88 5.87 -5.74 -2.37
C MET A 88 5.25 -6.85 -3.22
N LEU A 89 3.99 -6.69 -3.59
CA LEU A 89 3.25 -7.63 -4.43
C LEU A 89 3.00 -7.01 -5.79
N LYS A 90 3.12 -7.81 -6.84
CA LYS A 90 2.69 -7.39 -8.19
C LYS A 90 1.17 -7.44 -8.27
N ILE A 91 0.60 -6.54 -9.07
CA ILE A 91 -0.81 -6.62 -9.47
C ILE A 91 -0.87 -7.37 -10.80
N ASP A 92 -1.66 -8.45 -10.84
CA ASP A 92 -1.95 -9.26 -12.05
C ASP A 92 -3.10 -8.67 -12.88
#